data_AF-A0A2E8TT04-F1
#
_entry.id   AF-A0A2E8TT04-F1
#
_cell.length_a   1.000
_cell.length_b   1.000
_cell.length_c   1.000
_cell.angle_alpha   90.00
_cell.angle_beta   90.00
_cell.angle_gamma   90.00
#
_symmetry.space_group_name_H-M   'P 1'
#
loop_
_entity.id
_entity.type
_entity.pdbx_description
1 polymer ?
#
loop_
_entity_poly.entity_id
_entity_poly.type
_entity_poly.pdbx_seq_one_letter_code
_entity_poly.pdbx_strand_id
1 'polypeptide(L)' 'MPDPDKLSTASGQLGPVCAITGKALKFSEAIVLDNEYVCWEAYIEATGANPSTDGKEVGGLKLS' A
#
# COMPACT_ATOMS: atom_id res chain seq x y z
N MET A 1 8.21 -7.37 20.87
CA MET A 1 7.21 -8.14 20.11
C MET A 1 6.35 -7.13 19.36
N PRO A 2 6.08 -7.28 18.06
CA PRO A 2 5.20 -6.37 17.34
C PRO A 2 3.79 -6.39 17.95
N ASP A 3 3.09 -5.26 17.89
CA ASP A 3 1.75 -5.09 18.45
C ASP A 3 0.74 -5.97 17.69
N PRO A 4 0.08 -6.95 18.34
CA PRO A 4 -0.84 -7.87 17.67
C PRO A 4 -2.08 -7.16 17.10
N ASP A 5 -2.50 -6.03 17.69
CA ASP A 5 -3.68 -5.28 17.24
C ASP A 5 -3.42 -4.54 15.91
N LYS A 6 -2.15 -4.41 15.52
CA LYS A 6 -1.72 -3.81 14.24
C LYS A 6 -1.46 -4.85 13.15
N LEU A 7 -1.78 -6.11 13.40
CA LEU A 7 -1.52 -7.23 12.49
C LEU A 7 -2.82 -7.91 12.06
N SER A 8 -2.82 -8.46 10.86
CA SER A 8 -3.94 -9.21 10.29
C SER A 8 -3.45 -10.46 9.57
N THR A 9 -4.26 -11.51 9.61
CA THR A 9 -4.06 -12.76 8.85
C THR A 9 -5.14 -12.94 7.78
N ALA A 10 -5.98 -11.93 7.55
CA ALA A 10 -7.14 -12.01 6.65
C ALA A 10 -6.78 -12.33 5.18
N SER A 11 -5.55 -12.06 4.77
CA SER A 11 -5.03 -12.36 3.42
C SER A 11 -4.42 -13.76 3.30
N GLY A 12 -4.54 -14.61 4.33
CA GLY A 12 -3.91 -15.93 4.40
C GLY A 12 -2.42 -15.91 4.77
N GLN A 13 -1.84 -14.72 4.92
CA GLN A 13 -0.49 -14.48 5.41
C GLN A 13 -0.54 -13.40 6.49
N LEU A 14 0.42 -13.41 7.41
CA LEU A 14 0.57 -12.33 8.38
C LEU A 14 0.96 -11.06 7.62
N GLY A 15 0.23 -9.97 7.87
CA GLY A 15 0.52 -8.66 7.32
C GLY A 15 0.02 -7.55 8.23
N PRO A 16 0.42 -6.30 8.00
CA PRO A 16 0.01 -5.19 8.85
C PRO A 16 -1.41 -4.73 8.52
N VAL A 17 -2.01 -4.03 9.47
CA VAL A 17 -3.24 -3.26 9.26
C VAL A 17 -2.84 -1.82 8.91
N CYS A 18 -3.49 -1.24 7.91
CA CYS A 18 -3.32 0.19 7.60
C CYS A 18 -3.75 1.03 8.80
N ALA A 19 -2.84 1.85 9.33
CA ALA A 19 -3.10 2.69 10.49
C ALA A 19 -4.19 3.77 10.26
N ILE A 20 -4.44 4.15 9.00
CA ILE A 20 -5.40 5.19 8.63
C ILE A 20 -6.76 4.58 8.25
N THR A 21 -6.78 3.56 7.40
CA THR A 21 -8.02 3.02 6.83
C THR A 21 -8.52 1.74 7.50
N GLY A 22 -7.70 1.10 8.35
CA GLY A 22 -8.04 -0.18 9.00
C GLY A 22 -8.03 -1.39 8.05
N LYS A 23 -7.62 -1.20 6.79
CA LYS A 23 -7.53 -2.29 5.79
C LYS A 23 -6.41 -3.26 6.15
N ALA A 24 -6.67 -4.56 6.09
CA ALA A 24 -5.63 -5.58 6.16
C ALA A 24 -4.76 -5.55 4.89
N LEU A 25 -3.44 -5.49 5.06
CA LEU A 25 -2.46 -5.42 3.97
C LEU A 25 -1.58 -6.66 3.95
N LYS A 26 -1.00 -6.96 2.79
CA LYS A 26 0.20 -7.81 2.74
C LYS A 26 1.43 -6.95 3.05
N PHE A 27 2.49 -7.55 3.61
CA PHE A 27 3.74 -6.82 3.83
C PHE A 27 4.34 -6.22 2.55
N SER A 28 4.10 -6.85 1.39
CA SER A 28 4.53 -6.32 0.09
C SER A 28 3.78 -5.06 -0.35
N GLU A 29 2.61 -4.79 0.23
CA GLU A 29 1.74 -3.66 -0.12
C GLU A 29 1.83 -2.52 0.90
N ALA A 30 2.43 -2.78 2.06
CA ALA A 30 2.49 -1.83 3.16
C ALA A 30 3.61 -0.81 2.95
N ILE A 31 3.28 0.47 3.11
CA ILE A 31 4.23 1.57 3.03
C ILE A 31 4.49 2.07 4.45
N VAL A 32 5.75 2.28 4.80
CA VAL A 32 6.13 2.84 6.11
C VAL A 32 6.03 4.36 6.04
N LEU A 33 5.19 4.95 6.89
CA LEU A 33 5.02 6.39 7.04
C LEU A 33 5.04 6.74 8.54
N ASP A 34 6.00 7.55 8.96
CA ASP A 34 6.15 8.01 10.36
C ASP A 34 6.00 6.90 11.41
N ASN A 35 6.69 5.77 11.18
CA ASN A 35 6.69 4.58 12.05
C ASN A 35 5.38 3.76 12.06
N GLU A 36 4.42 4.07 11.19
CA GLU A 36 3.20 3.29 10.96
C GLU A 36 3.22 2.61 9.59
N TYR A 37 2.40 1.57 9.43
CA TYR A 37 2.13 0.94 8.13
C TYR A 37 0.85 1.50 7.54
N VAL A 38 0.91 1.99 6.31
CA VAL A 38 -0.23 2.59 5.59
C VAL A 38 -0.42 1.96 4.22
N CYS A 39 -1.66 1.99 3.73
CA CYS A 39 -1.99 1.58 2.36
C CYS A 39 -1.66 2.70 1.37
N TRP A 40 -1.54 2.35 0.08
CA TRP A 40 -1.20 3.31 -0.98
C TRP A 40 -2.15 4.51 -1.03
N GLU A 41 -3.45 4.28 -0.88
CA GLU A 41 -4.46 5.33 -0.90
C GLU A 41 -4.25 6.32 0.24
N ALA A 42 -3.99 5.81 1.46
CA ALA A 42 -3.72 6.62 2.64
C ALA A 42 -2.37 7.36 2.55
N TYR A 43 -1.37 6.73 1.92
CA TYR A 43 -0.08 7.35 1.68
C TYR A 43 -0.19 8.55 0.73
N ILE A 44 -0.92 8.43 -0.39
CA ILE A 44 -1.18 9.57 -1.30
C ILE A 44 -1.89 10.69 -0.55
N GLU A 45 -2.95 10.37 0.19
CA GLU A 45 -3.74 11.37 0.92
C GLU A 45 -2.90 12.11 1.96
N ALA A 46 -2.04 11.41 2.69
CA ALA A 46 -1.19 12.00 3.73
C ALA A 46 -0.02 12.83 3.17
N THR A 47 0.53 12.46 2.01
CA THR A 47 1.79 13.04 1.50
C THR A 47 1.62 13.95 0.29
N GLY A 48 0.49 13.85 -0.41
CA GLY A 48 0.31 14.43 -1.74
C GLY A 48 1.19 13.80 -2.82
N ALA A 49 1.80 12.63 -2.54
CA ALA A 49 2.65 11.94 -3.50
C ALA A 49 1.84 11.49 -4.72
N ASN A 50 2.46 11.59 -5.89
CA ASN A 50 1.95 11.02 -7.14
C ASN A 50 2.97 10.04 -7.73
N PRO A 51 2.52 9.02 -8.48
CA PRO A 51 3.43 8.14 -9.22
C PRO A 51 4.38 8.95 -10.08
N SER A 52 5.69 8.64 -10.02
CA SER A 52 6.69 9.27 -10.91
C SER A 52 6.66 8.71 -12.34
N THR A 53 5.80 7.72 -12.60
CA THR A 53 5.58 7.16 -13.92
C THR A 53 4.32 7.77 -14.53
N ASP A 54 4.51 8.65 -15.50
CA ASP A 54 3.45 8.95 -16.45
C ASP A 54 3.33 7.78 -17.44
N GLY A 55 2.11 7.30 -17.64
CA GLY A 55 1.83 6.30 -18.68
C GLY A 55 2.18 6.90 -20.04
N LYS A 56 3.30 6.48 -20.63
CA LYS A 56 3.63 6.88 -22.01
C LYS A 56 2.80 6.04 -22.98
N GLU A 57 2.08 6.72 -23.88
CA GLU A 57 1.49 6.03 -25.03
C GLU A 57 2.61 5.52 -25.95
N VAL A 58 2.69 4.20 -26.06
CA VAL A 58 3.70 3.50 -26.86
C VAL A 58 3.03 3.04 -28.14
N GLY A 59 3.18 3.86 -29.19
CA GLY A 59 2.69 3.51 -30.53
C GLY A 59 3.28 2.18 -31.00
N GLY A 60 2.42 1.23 -31.37
CA GLY A 60 2.82 -0.09 -31.88
C GLY A 60 2.68 -1.25 -30.89
N LEU A 61 2.33 -0.99 -29.63
CA LEU A 61 1.97 -2.06 -28.69
C LEU A 61 0.55 -2.55 -28.99
N LYS A 62 0.44 -3.69 -29.67
CA LYS A 62 -0.82 -4.43 -29.82
C LYS A 62 -1.20 -5.01 -28.47
N LEU A 63 -2.03 -4.29 -27.72
CA LEU A 63 -2.78 -4.81 -26.59
C LEU A 63 -4.07 -5.46 -27.15
N SER A 64 -3.90 -6.55 -27.89
CA SER A 64 -4.97 -7.36 -28.48
C SER A 64 -4.69 -8.83 -28.27
#